data_AF-A0A9E3WY00-F1
#
_entry.id   AF-A0A9E3WY00-F1
#
_cell.length_a   1.000
_cell.length_b   1.000
_cell.length_c   1.000
_cell.angle_alpha   90.00
_cell.angle_beta   90.00
_cell.angle_gamma   90.00
#
_symmetry.space_group_name_H-M   'P 1'
#
loop_
_entity.id
_entity.type
_entity.pdbx_description
1 polymer ?
#
loop_
_entity_poly.entity_id
_entity_poly.type
_entity_poly.pdbx_seq_one_letter_code
_entity_poly.pdbx_strand_id
1 'polypeptide(L)'
;MALFRETIAAVGYHIDEVTDRLLAGVRRHTAADPLLLQLMPYYGYGTETWLRLQGRVLQSHHLLAMEKPNPDVDTIWDNLHTMYHRFASKEVADVAVSAHFQAQTLQASSDREGYFAFEFILKQPLATEQLWHSVALTAGTPQSATDAGTGIVPTAATGKVLVPRLTSNFGIISDIDDTVLQTNATNLLKMARIVFLNSAHTRLPFEGVAAFYAALHRGSSGAEQNPIFYVSSSPWNLYDLLVEFMNIHGIPAGPLFLQDYGLEPDKFITASHQAHKLAAIVQIIRSYPDLNFILIGDSGQDDPEIYVDVLQQFPERICAIYIRDVSTAARKTAVETLIAQANQLDVDMLLVADTQAAASHAYSQGWIRSEELSAVQIDQQKDAAAPSDLELLLEKSKPR
;
A
#
# COMPACT_ATOMS: atom_id res chain seq x y z
N MET A 1 -17.22 -19.34 -36.16
CA MET A 1 -17.44 -18.46 -35.00
C MET A 1 -18.20 -19.11 -33.82
N ALA A 2 -18.42 -20.44 -33.81
CA ALA A 2 -18.92 -21.16 -32.64
C ALA A 2 -17.86 -22.04 -31.95
N LEU A 3 -16.76 -22.39 -32.65
CA LEU A 3 -15.73 -23.31 -32.15
C LEU A 3 -14.61 -22.68 -31.29
N PHE A 4 -14.66 -21.37 -31.03
CA PHE A 4 -13.63 -20.65 -30.25
C PHE A 4 -14.11 -20.25 -28.85
N ARG A 5 -15.41 -20.41 -28.55
CA ARG A 5 -15.99 -20.13 -27.24
C ARG A 5 -15.97 -21.34 -26.29
N GLU A 6 -15.88 -22.56 -26.80
CA GLU A 6 -15.81 -23.77 -25.97
C GLU A 6 -14.38 -24.09 -25.48
N THR A 7 -13.36 -23.68 -26.24
CA THR A 7 -11.95 -23.92 -25.87
C THR A 7 -11.44 -23.00 -24.76
N ILE A 8 -11.99 -21.78 -24.64
CA ILE A 8 -11.61 -20.84 -23.55
C ILE A 8 -12.26 -21.24 -22.22
N ALA A 9 -13.45 -21.84 -22.25
CA ALA A 9 -14.12 -22.35 -21.04
C ALA A 9 -13.47 -23.64 -20.49
N ALA A 10 -12.87 -24.46 -21.34
CA ALA A 10 -12.20 -25.70 -20.94
C ALA A 10 -10.79 -25.47 -20.33
N VAL A 11 -10.10 -24.41 -20.73
CA VAL A 11 -8.72 -24.12 -20.29
C VAL A 11 -8.68 -23.36 -18.96
N GLY A 12 -9.67 -22.50 -18.69
CA GLY A 12 -9.85 -21.91 -17.36
C GLY A 12 -10.18 -22.95 -16.28
N TYR A 13 -10.94 -23.98 -16.64
CA TYR A 13 -11.30 -25.08 -15.73
C TYR A 13 -10.12 -26.02 -15.41
N HIS A 14 -9.14 -26.12 -16.32
CA HIS A 14 -8.01 -27.05 -16.16
C HIS A 14 -6.85 -26.47 -15.37
N ILE A 15 -6.69 -25.13 -15.32
CA ILE A 15 -5.74 -24.50 -14.40
C ILE A 15 -6.29 -24.63 -12.98
N ASP A 16 -7.58 -24.31 -12.77
CA ASP A 16 -8.24 -24.46 -11.47
C ASP A 16 -8.19 -25.93 -10.97
N GLU A 17 -8.46 -26.94 -11.82
CA GLU A 17 -8.36 -28.37 -11.41
C GLU A 17 -6.93 -28.85 -11.11
N VAL A 18 -5.90 -28.30 -11.75
CA VAL A 18 -4.50 -28.72 -11.50
C VAL A 18 -3.95 -28.06 -10.24
N THR A 19 -4.27 -26.78 -9.99
CA THR A 19 -4.04 -26.18 -8.67
C THR A 19 -4.89 -26.86 -7.61
N ASP A 20 -6.17 -27.14 -7.86
CA ASP A 20 -7.04 -27.82 -6.89
C ASP A 20 -6.63 -29.26 -6.64
N ARG A 21 -6.05 -30.00 -7.60
CA ARG A 21 -5.51 -31.36 -7.35
C ARG A 21 -4.14 -31.36 -6.66
N LEU A 22 -3.33 -30.34 -6.87
CA LEU A 22 -2.12 -30.11 -6.07
C LEU A 22 -2.47 -29.63 -4.64
N LEU A 23 -3.59 -28.91 -4.49
CA LEU A 23 -4.16 -28.43 -3.23
C LEU A 23 -5.06 -29.48 -2.55
N ALA A 24 -5.59 -30.49 -3.25
CA ALA A 24 -6.45 -31.56 -2.72
C ALA A 24 -5.73 -32.49 -1.74
N GLY A 25 -4.44 -32.26 -1.50
CA GLY A 25 -3.74 -32.63 -0.28
C GLY A 25 -4.20 -31.85 0.96
N VAL A 26 -5.43 -31.32 1.01
CA VAL A 26 -6.05 -30.82 2.25
C VAL A 26 -6.28 -32.00 3.17
N ARG A 27 -5.25 -32.37 3.95
CA ARG A 27 -5.49 -33.14 5.17
C ARG A 27 -6.47 -32.32 6.01
N ARG A 28 -7.63 -32.91 6.33
CA ARG A 28 -8.48 -32.41 7.41
C ARG A 28 -7.59 -32.32 8.64
N HIS A 29 -7.36 -31.11 9.15
CA HIS A 29 -6.72 -30.92 10.43
C HIS A 29 -7.43 -31.80 11.45
N THR A 30 -6.69 -32.75 11.99
CA THR A 30 -7.11 -33.41 13.23
C THR A 30 -6.80 -32.44 14.37
N ALA A 31 -7.50 -32.54 15.50
CA ALA A 31 -7.30 -31.68 16.67
C ALA A 31 -5.88 -31.72 17.30
N ALA A 32 -4.92 -32.39 16.65
CA ALA A 32 -3.55 -32.61 17.11
C ALA A 32 -2.47 -31.87 16.28
N ASP A 33 -2.82 -31.18 15.19
CA ASP A 33 -1.83 -30.40 14.42
C ASP A 33 -1.66 -28.99 15.02
N PRO A 34 -0.41 -28.53 15.28
CA PRO A 34 -0.18 -27.21 15.85
C PRO A 34 -0.61 -26.10 14.89
N LEU A 35 -1.33 -25.12 15.43
CA LEU A 35 -1.73 -23.90 14.71
C LEU A 35 -0.51 -22.99 14.58
N LEU A 36 0.11 -22.98 13.40
CA LEU A 36 1.17 -22.03 13.06
C LEU A 36 0.55 -20.68 12.72
N LEU A 37 1.01 -19.62 13.37
CA LEU A 37 0.56 -18.26 13.14
C LEU A 37 1.62 -17.45 12.41
N GLN A 38 1.17 -16.57 11.53
CA GLN A 38 1.98 -15.55 10.89
C GLN A 38 1.47 -14.17 11.29
N LEU A 39 2.37 -13.33 11.80
CA LEU A 39 2.12 -11.91 12.05
C LEU A 39 2.53 -11.09 10.83
N MET A 40 1.57 -10.35 10.27
CA MET A 40 1.79 -9.42 9.17
C MET A 40 1.55 -7.99 9.64
N PRO A 41 2.58 -7.32 10.19
CA PRO A 41 2.47 -5.90 10.50
C PRO A 41 2.39 -5.06 9.22
N TYR A 42 1.51 -4.07 9.22
CA TYR A 42 1.47 -3.03 8.21
C TYR A 42 2.35 -1.85 8.63
N TYR A 43 2.72 -1.00 7.67
CA TYR A 43 3.44 0.24 7.94
C TYR A 43 2.55 1.15 8.77
N GLY A 44 2.96 1.36 10.02
CA GLY A 44 2.32 2.29 10.93
C GLY A 44 2.81 3.73 10.72
N TYR A 45 2.18 4.66 11.42
CA TYR A 45 2.57 6.07 11.42
C TYR A 45 2.33 6.71 12.78
N GLY A 46 2.96 7.85 13.05
CA GLY A 46 2.80 8.56 14.32
C GLY A 46 3.67 9.80 14.43
N THR A 47 3.67 10.40 15.61
CA THR A 47 4.48 11.58 15.95
C THR A 47 5.50 11.21 17.02
N GLU A 48 6.26 12.20 17.49
CA GLU A 48 7.15 12.03 18.62
C GLU A 48 6.42 11.68 19.93
N THR A 49 5.10 11.88 20.03
CA THR A 49 4.32 11.63 21.25
C THR A 49 3.37 10.45 21.16
N TRP A 50 3.04 9.95 19.96
CA TRP A 50 2.17 8.79 19.81
C TRP A 50 2.48 7.99 18.56
N LEU A 51 2.20 6.69 18.58
CA LEU A 51 2.37 5.78 17.43
C LEU A 51 1.13 4.96 17.20
N ARG A 52 0.77 4.76 15.93
CA ARG A 52 -0.26 3.82 15.51
C ARG A 52 0.35 2.73 14.65
N LEU A 53 0.08 1.48 15.02
CA LEU A 53 0.50 0.30 14.27
C LEU A 53 -0.68 -0.65 14.15
N GLN A 54 -0.84 -1.22 12.97
CA GLN A 54 -1.87 -2.21 12.69
C GLN A 54 -1.27 -3.37 11.91
N GLY A 55 -2.00 -4.46 11.82
CA GLY A 55 -1.58 -5.62 11.06
C GLY A 55 -2.61 -6.72 11.12
N ARG A 56 -2.21 -7.91 10.65
CA ARG A 56 -3.08 -9.08 10.57
C ARG A 56 -2.40 -10.33 11.10
N VAL A 57 -3.18 -11.20 11.74
CA VAL A 57 -2.81 -12.56 12.13
C VAL A 57 -3.41 -13.52 11.13
N LEU A 58 -2.55 -14.33 10.51
CA LEU A 58 -2.93 -15.35 9.53
C LEU A 58 -2.51 -16.74 9.98
N GLN A 59 -3.24 -17.76 9.54
CA GLN A 59 -2.80 -19.14 9.72
C GLN A 59 -1.70 -19.48 8.70
N SER A 60 -0.51 -19.84 9.17
CA SER A 60 0.59 -20.25 8.28
C SER A 60 0.41 -21.69 7.82
N HIS A 61 0.56 -21.93 6.52
CA HIS A 61 0.68 -23.28 5.98
C HIS A 61 2.09 -23.84 6.25
N HIS A 62 2.15 -25.08 6.76
CA HIS A 62 3.36 -25.77 7.24
C HIS A 62 4.55 -25.79 6.23
N LEU A 63 4.28 -25.57 4.95
CA LEU A 63 5.28 -25.55 3.87
C LEU A 63 6.08 -24.24 3.81
N LEU A 64 5.49 -23.10 4.19
CA LEU A 64 6.15 -21.77 4.11
C LEU A 64 6.97 -21.42 5.34
N ALA A 65 6.69 -22.04 6.49
CA ALA A 65 7.43 -21.78 7.73
C ALA A 65 8.86 -22.34 7.72
N MET A 66 9.20 -23.21 6.75
CA MET A 66 10.51 -23.85 6.65
C MET A 66 11.42 -23.25 5.59
N GLU A 67 10.90 -22.41 4.70
CA GLU A 67 11.70 -21.67 3.72
C GLU A 67 11.96 -20.27 4.27
N LYS A 68 13.17 -20.04 4.80
CA LYS A 68 13.65 -18.68 4.96
C LYS A 68 13.82 -18.11 3.55
N PRO A 69 13.21 -16.95 3.22
CA PRO A 69 13.48 -16.30 1.94
C PRO A 69 14.98 -16.04 1.86
N ASN A 70 15.59 -16.46 0.75
CA ASN A 70 17.00 -16.21 0.51
C ASN A 70 17.07 -14.88 -0.24
N PRO A 71 17.48 -13.78 0.42
CA PRO A 71 17.32 -12.42 -0.11
C PRO A 71 18.05 -12.18 -1.44
N ASP A 72 18.98 -13.08 -1.82
CA ASP A 72 19.80 -12.95 -3.02
C ASP A 72 19.27 -13.73 -4.25
N VAL A 73 18.19 -14.53 -4.14
CA VAL A 73 17.73 -15.40 -5.26
C VAL A 73 16.19 -15.51 -5.43
N ASP A 74 15.38 -14.83 -4.62
CA ASP A 74 13.92 -14.99 -4.72
C ASP A 74 13.38 -14.41 -6.04
N THR A 75 12.74 -15.26 -6.85
CA THR A 75 12.13 -14.82 -8.11
C THR A 75 10.79 -14.15 -7.80
N ILE A 76 10.33 -13.19 -8.61
CA ILE A 76 9.02 -12.54 -8.47
C ILE A 76 7.87 -13.57 -8.31
N TRP A 77 8.02 -14.77 -8.88
CA TRP A 77 7.10 -15.91 -8.71
C TRP A 77 7.05 -16.48 -7.30
N ASP A 78 8.18 -16.59 -6.61
CA ASP A 78 8.27 -17.14 -5.26
C ASP A 78 7.58 -16.18 -4.27
N ASN A 79 7.77 -14.87 -4.48
CA ASN A 79 7.07 -13.83 -3.73
C ASN A 79 5.57 -13.89 -4.01
N LEU A 80 5.14 -13.91 -5.28
CA LEU A 80 3.72 -13.97 -5.64
C LEU A 80 3.04 -15.26 -5.15
N HIS A 81 3.74 -16.39 -5.17
CA HIS A 81 3.27 -17.66 -4.62
C HIS A 81 3.09 -17.58 -3.10
N THR A 82 4.07 -17.01 -2.38
CA THR A 82 3.99 -16.77 -0.93
C THR A 82 2.82 -15.84 -0.59
N MET A 83 2.57 -14.83 -1.42
CA MET A 83 1.43 -13.91 -1.25
C MET A 83 0.10 -14.60 -1.53
N TYR A 84 0.04 -15.48 -2.53
CA TYR A 84 -1.15 -16.31 -2.79
C TYR A 84 -1.52 -17.17 -1.59
N HIS A 85 -0.56 -17.85 -1.00
CA HIS A 85 -0.81 -18.64 0.21
C HIS A 85 -1.21 -17.78 1.41
N ARG A 86 -0.68 -16.56 1.54
CA ARG A 86 -1.13 -15.60 2.56
C ARG A 86 -2.57 -15.15 2.30
N PHE A 87 -2.93 -14.85 1.06
CA PHE A 87 -4.30 -14.46 0.69
C PHE A 87 -5.29 -15.62 0.86
N ALA A 88 -4.89 -16.86 0.55
CA ALA A 88 -5.70 -18.05 0.71
C ALA A 88 -5.72 -18.58 2.16
N SER A 89 -4.85 -18.07 3.03
CA SER A 89 -4.79 -18.47 4.42
C SER A 89 -6.04 -18.05 5.17
N LYS A 90 -6.42 -18.84 6.17
CA LYS A 90 -7.56 -18.51 7.02
C LYS A 90 -7.18 -17.41 7.99
N GLU A 91 -8.09 -16.44 8.14
CA GLU A 91 -8.04 -15.50 9.23
C GLU A 91 -8.15 -16.22 10.58
N VAL A 92 -7.39 -15.75 11.57
CA VAL A 92 -7.45 -16.32 12.92
C VAL A 92 -7.92 -15.24 13.89
N ALA A 93 -9.14 -15.44 14.39
CA ALA A 93 -9.75 -14.58 15.38
C ALA A 93 -9.26 -14.87 16.80
N ASP A 94 -9.44 -13.89 17.69
CA ASP A 94 -9.22 -14.01 19.13
C ASP A 94 -7.78 -14.41 19.52
N VAL A 95 -6.81 -14.11 18.66
CA VAL A 95 -5.38 -14.32 18.96
C VAL A 95 -4.85 -13.13 19.73
N ALA A 96 -4.33 -13.38 20.93
CA ALA A 96 -3.62 -12.37 21.69
C ALA A 96 -2.30 -11.98 20.99
N VAL A 97 -2.18 -10.70 20.66
CA VAL A 97 -0.98 -10.05 20.12
C VAL A 97 -0.46 -9.07 21.17
N SER A 98 0.84 -9.10 21.42
CA SER A 98 1.55 -8.13 22.25
C SER A 98 2.48 -7.29 21.38
N ALA A 99 2.44 -5.98 21.59
CA ALA A 99 3.33 -5.03 20.93
C ALA A 99 4.22 -4.35 21.99
N HIS A 100 5.52 -4.41 21.77
CA HIS A 100 6.53 -3.84 22.66
C HIS A 100 7.29 -2.72 21.95
N PHE A 101 7.28 -1.54 22.58
CA PHE A 101 7.97 -0.36 22.11
C PHE A 101 8.47 0.47 23.30
N GLN A 102 9.76 0.83 23.29
CA GLN A 102 10.44 1.43 24.45
C GLN A 102 10.20 0.60 25.74
N ALA A 103 9.68 1.22 26.81
CA ALA A 103 9.33 0.57 28.08
C ALA A 103 7.83 0.22 28.17
N GLN A 104 7.09 0.28 27.07
CA GLN A 104 5.65 -0.02 27.02
C GLN A 104 5.41 -1.35 26.31
N THR A 105 4.47 -2.12 26.87
CA THR A 105 3.91 -3.31 26.23
C THR A 105 2.40 -3.17 26.23
N LEU A 106 1.80 -3.19 25.04
CA LEU A 106 0.36 -3.20 24.84
C LEU A 106 -0.09 -4.58 24.39
N GLN A 107 -1.33 -4.94 24.71
CA GLN A 107 -1.95 -6.19 24.27
C GLN A 107 -3.27 -5.89 23.59
N ALA A 108 -3.52 -6.58 22.49
CA ALA A 108 -4.77 -6.55 21.73
C ALA A 108 -5.08 -7.98 21.26
N SER A 109 -6.34 -8.24 20.96
CA SER A 109 -6.74 -9.49 20.32
C SER A 109 -7.08 -9.23 18.86
N SER A 110 -6.76 -10.19 17.98
CA SER A 110 -7.22 -10.11 16.59
C SER A 110 -8.74 -10.23 16.51
N ASP A 111 -9.35 -9.49 15.59
CA ASP A 111 -10.79 -9.58 15.31
C ASP A 111 -11.15 -10.81 14.46
N ARG A 112 -12.41 -10.90 14.02
CA ARG A 112 -12.91 -12.04 13.22
C ARG A 112 -12.16 -12.23 11.90
N GLU A 113 -11.58 -11.16 11.37
CA GLU A 113 -10.83 -11.15 10.11
C GLU A 113 -9.31 -11.15 10.36
N GLY A 114 -8.88 -11.35 11.61
CA GLY A 114 -7.49 -11.45 12.00
C GLY A 114 -6.80 -10.10 12.19
N TYR A 115 -7.49 -8.97 12.05
CA TYR A 115 -6.86 -7.65 12.20
C TYR A 115 -6.62 -7.30 13.66
N PHE A 116 -5.51 -6.60 13.92
CA PHE A 116 -5.20 -6.01 15.21
C PHE A 116 -4.66 -4.59 15.03
N ALA A 117 -4.82 -3.76 16.05
CA ALA A 117 -4.29 -2.41 16.08
C ALA A 117 -3.77 -2.05 17.48
N PHE A 118 -2.76 -1.18 17.49
CA PHE A 118 -2.14 -0.62 18.69
C PHE A 118 -1.99 0.88 18.52
N GLU A 119 -2.33 1.62 19.58
CA GLU A 119 -2.04 3.04 19.72
C GLU A 119 -1.19 3.24 20.97
N PHE A 120 0.05 3.66 20.80
CA PHE A 120 0.98 3.99 21.87
C PHE A 120 0.90 5.48 22.17
N ILE A 121 0.64 5.84 23.42
CA ILE A 121 0.88 7.19 23.92
C ILE A 121 2.22 7.18 24.65
N LEU A 122 3.21 7.85 24.06
CA LEU A 122 4.61 7.76 24.49
C LEU A 122 4.85 8.60 25.73
N LYS A 123 5.45 7.98 26.75
CA LYS A 123 5.83 8.68 27.99
C LYS A 123 7.05 9.58 27.81
N GLN A 124 7.90 9.23 26.85
CA GLN A 124 9.09 9.99 26.48
C GLN A 124 9.03 10.26 24.98
N PRO A 125 9.15 11.54 24.56
CA PRO A 125 9.14 11.86 23.14
C PRO A 125 10.22 11.11 22.37
N LEU A 126 9.93 10.71 21.13
CA LEU A 126 10.93 10.10 20.28
C LEU A 126 11.97 11.12 19.82
N ALA A 127 13.20 10.61 19.61
CA ALA A 127 14.18 11.33 18.82
C ALA A 127 13.69 11.35 17.36
N THR A 128 13.59 12.55 16.81
CA THR A 128 13.10 12.87 15.46
C THR A 128 14.23 12.93 14.43
N GLU A 129 15.34 12.24 14.71
CA GLU A 129 16.47 12.09 13.79
C GLU A 129 16.27 10.92 12.82
N GLN A 130 15.36 10.00 13.13
CA GLN A 130 15.04 8.79 12.41
C GLN A 130 13.62 8.85 11.86
N LEU A 131 13.42 8.41 10.62
CA LEU A 131 12.08 8.33 10.03
C LEU A 131 11.31 7.06 10.45
N TRP A 132 12.00 5.91 10.55
CA TRP A 132 11.37 4.60 10.75
C TRP A 132 11.70 3.98 12.09
N HIS A 133 10.68 3.71 12.91
CA HIS A 133 10.83 3.10 14.24
C HIS A 133 10.30 1.66 14.24
N SER A 134 11.06 0.75 14.85
CA SER A 134 10.67 -0.67 14.96
C SER A 134 9.87 -0.95 16.23
N VAL A 135 8.74 -1.65 16.08
CA VAL A 135 7.90 -2.16 17.17
C VAL A 135 7.98 -3.68 17.14
N ALA A 136 8.37 -4.29 18.26
CA ALA A 136 8.42 -5.75 18.36
C ALA A 136 7.01 -6.30 18.60
N LEU A 137 6.60 -7.28 17.80
CA LEU A 137 5.31 -7.94 17.92
C LEU A 137 5.49 -9.42 18.25
N THR A 138 4.65 -9.93 19.14
CA THR A 138 4.55 -11.37 19.44
C THR A 138 3.11 -11.80 19.51
N ALA A 139 2.77 -12.97 18.98
CA ALA A 139 1.43 -13.54 19.07
C ALA A 139 1.48 -15.01 19.49
N GLY A 140 0.39 -15.47 20.09
CA GLY A 140 0.25 -16.87 20.51
C GLY A 140 1.08 -17.25 21.75
N THR A 141 1.58 -16.27 22.52
CA THR A 141 2.16 -16.52 23.84
C THR A 141 1.04 -16.90 24.83
N PRO A 142 1.11 -18.07 25.49
CA PRO A 142 0.12 -18.47 26.49
C PRO A 142 0.02 -17.42 27.61
N GLN A 143 -1.19 -16.91 27.85
CA GLN A 143 -1.41 -15.90 28.90
C GLN A 143 -1.74 -16.56 30.26
N SER A 144 -2.12 -17.84 30.25
CA SER A 144 -2.37 -18.65 31.44
C SER A 144 -1.79 -20.07 31.28
N ALA A 145 -1.56 -20.75 32.43
CA ALA A 145 -1.20 -22.17 32.46
C ALA A 145 -2.27 -23.07 31.80
N THR A 146 -3.51 -22.58 31.66
CA THR A 146 -4.61 -23.24 30.94
C THR A 146 -4.51 -23.13 29.42
N ASP A 147 -3.77 -22.14 28.90
CA ASP A 147 -3.64 -21.86 27.46
C ASP A 147 -2.47 -22.61 26.81
N ALA A 148 -1.57 -23.15 27.65
CA ALA A 148 -0.41 -23.94 27.26
C ALA A 148 -0.75 -25.25 26.52
N GLY A 149 -2.04 -25.60 26.39
CA GLY A 149 -2.56 -26.75 25.66
C GLY A 149 -3.21 -26.45 24.30
N THR A 150 -3.25 -25.18 23.87
CA THR A 150 -3.94 -24.76 22.62
C THR A 150 -3.23 -25.16 21.33
N GLY A 151 -1.98 -25.66 21.41
CA GLY A 151 -1.21 -26.06 20.23
C GLY A 151 -0.78 -24.90 19.32
N ILE A 152 -0.93 -23.65 19.78
CA ILE A 152 -0.48 -22.46 19.07
C ILE A 152 1.03 -22.28 19.29
N VAL A 153 1.78 -22.13 18.19
CA VAL A 153 3.21 -21.84 18.26
C VAL A 153 3.41 -20.31 18.36
N PRO A 154 4.12 -19.80 19.39
CA PRO A 154 4.42 -18.38 19.48
C PRO A 154 5.15 -17.89 18.24
N THR A 155 4.71 -16.77 17.69
CA THR A 155 5.30 -16.14 16.49
C THR A 155 5.71 -14.71 16.81
N ALA A 156 6.75 -14.22 16.15
CA ALA A 156 7.27 -12.88 16.34
C ALA A 156 7.45 -12.18 14.98
N ALA A 157 7.19 -10.88 14.96
CA ALA A 157 7.40 -10.02 13.81
C ALA A 157 7.90 -8.65 14.27
N THR A 158 8.39 -7.85 13.33
CA THR A 158 8.75 -6.45 13.58
C THR A 158 7.87 -5.55 12.74
N GLY A 159 7.05 -4.74 13.40
CA GLY A 159 6.34 -3.64 12.76
C GLY A 159 7.24 -2.43 12.57
N LYS A 160 6.95 -1.62 11.55
CA LYS A 160 7.66 -0.36 11.29
C LYS A 160 6.65 0.78 11.33
N VAL A 161 6.99 1.84 12.06
CA VAL A 161 6.16 3.05 12.21
C VAL A 161 6.94 4.24 11.68
N LEU A 162 6.32 5.01 10.77
CA LEU A 162 6.86 6.25 10.25
C LEU A 162 6.60 7.39 11.24
N VAL A 163 7.65 8.12 11.63
CA VAL A 163 7.58 9.37 12.39
C VAL A 163 8.40 10.42 11.64
N PRO A 164 7.79 11.51 11.15
CA PRO A 164 8.51 12.52 10.39
C PRO A 164 9.72 13.10 11.17
N ARG A 165 10.77 13.43 10.44
CA ARG A 165 12.00 13.99 11.02
C ARG A 165 11.84 15.49 11.22
N LEU A 166 12.64 16.08 12.10
CA LEU A 166 12.70 17.54 12.24
C LEU A 166 13.18 18.24 10.95
N THR A 167 13.92 17.51 10.12
CA THR A 167 14.42 18.00 8.84
C THR A 167 13.41 17.83 7.70
N SER A 168 12.25 17.20 7.94
CA SER A 168 11.23 17.05 6.91
C SER A 168 10.59 18.41 6.64
N ASN A 169 10.63 18.87 5.39
CA ASN A 169 10.08 20.15 4.97
C ASN A 169 8.59 20.07 4.64
N PHE A 170 8.16 18.92 4.12
CA PHE A 170 6.78 18.64 3.73
C PHE A 170 6.53 17.13 3.74
N GLY A 171 5.26 16.73 3.78
CA GLY A 171 4.82 15.38 3.48
C GLY A 171 4.33 15.25 2.04
N ILE A 172 4.30 14.03 1.53
CA ILE A 172 3.72 13.70 0.24
C ILE A 172 2.54 12.77 0.49
N ILE A 173 1.39 13.08 -0.09
CA ILE A 173 0.24 12.19 -0.09
C ILE A 173 -0.04 11.81 -1.55
N SER A 174 0.21 10.55 -1.86
CA SER A 174 0.00 9.98 -3.19
C SER A 174 -1.23 9.11 -3.19
N ASP A 175 -2.09 9.27 -4.19
CA ASP A 175 -3.02 8.21 -4.55
C ASP A 175 -2.28 6.98 -5.09
N ILE A 176 -2.85 5.80 -4.93
CA ILE A 176 -2.45 4.60 -5.66
C ILE A 176 -3.63 4.22 -6.57
N ASP A 177 -3.37 4.18 -7.87
CA ASP A 177 -4.34 3.86 -8.92
C ASP A 177 -5.13 2.56 -8.62
N ASP A 178 -6.38 2.70 -8.20
CA ASP A 178 -7.28 1.57 -7.94
C ASP A 178 -7.92 1.08 -9.23
N THR A 179 -7.25 0.19 -9.95
CA THR A 179 -7.89 -0.51 -11.10
C THR A 179 -8.66 -1.77 -10.69
N VAL A 180 -8.76 -2.05 -9.39
CA VAL A 180 -9.52 -3.17 -8.85
C VAL A 180 -10.79 -2.62 -8.21
N LEU A 181 -11.92 -2.61 -8.91
CA LEU A 181 -13.27 -2.79 -8.33
C LEU A 181 -14.37 -2.69 -9.41
N GLN A 182 -14.54 -3.77 -10.17
CA GLN A 182 -15.86 -4.17 -10.70
C GLN A 182 -16.01 -5.70 -10.89
N THR A 183 -15.03 -6.52 -10.49
CA THR A 183 -15.18 -7.97 -10.56
C THR A 183 -14.85 -8.61 -9.22
N ASN A 184 -15.80 -9.42 -8.71
CA ASN A 184 -15.68 -10.17 -7.44
C ASN A 184 -14.26 -10.68 -7.20
N ALA A 185 -13.65 -10.17 -6.14
CA ALA A 185 -12.26 -10.38 -5.74
C ALA A 185 -12.04 -11.75 -5.10
N THR A 186 -12.25 -12.82 -5.84
CA THR A 186 -12.04 -14.19 -5.32
C THR A 186 -10.73 -14.84 -5.76
N ASN A 187 -9.91 -14.15 -6.57
CA ASN A 187 -8.68 -14.73 -7.12
C ASN A 187 -7.51 -13.74 -7.06
N LEU A 188 -6.54 -13.97 -6.16
CA LEU A 188 -5.35 -13.11 -6.02
C LEU A 188 -4.54 -13.06 -7.31
N LEU A 189 -4.39 -14.15 -8.07
CA LEU A 189 -3.64 -14.10 -9.34
C LEU A 189 -4.31 -13.19 -10.36
N LYS A 190 -5.65 -13.17 -10.40
CA LYS A 190 -6.40 -12.21 -11.22
C LYS A 190 -6.18 -10.78 -10.70
N MET A 191 -6.13 -10.57 -9.39
CA MET A 191 -5.89 -9.25 -8.80
C MET A 191 -4.46 -8.77 -8.99
N ALA A 192 -3.46 -9.62 -8.79
CA ALA A 192 -2.09 -9.37 -9.17
C ALA A 192 -2.00 -9.06 -10.66
N ARG A 193 -2.62 -9.86 -11.54
CA ARG A 193 -2.71 -9.52 -12.96
C ARG A 193 -3.36 -8.15 -13.19
N ILE A 194 -4.40 -7.76 -12.47
CA ILE A 194 -4.97 -6.42 -12.61
C ILE A 194 -4.00 -5.35 -12.10
N VAL A 195 -3.52 -5.46 -10.87
CA VAL A 195 -2.58 -4.48 -10.29
C VAL A 195 -1.32 -4.35 -11.13
N PHE A 196 -0.72 -5.44 -11.59
CA PHE A 196 0.50 -5.42 -12.40
C PHE A 196 0.24 -5.20 -13.91
N LEU A 197 -0.79 -5.81 -14.53
CA LEU A 197 -1.08 -5.67 -15.97
C LEU A 197 -2.03 -4.52 -16.30
N ASN A 198 -2.96 -4.12 -15.44
CA ASN A 198 -3.63 -2.83 -15.63
C ASN A 198 -2.68 -1.70 -15.29
N SER A 199 -1.73 -1.86 -14.34
CA SER A 199 -0.55 -0.98 -14.31
C SER A 199 0.25 -1.06 -15.61
N ALA A 200 0.27 -2.17 -16.35
CA ALA A 200 0.93 -2.24 -17.66
C ALA A 200 0.11 -1.60 -18.81
N HIS A 201 -1.21 -1.79 -18.83
CA HIS A 201 -2.12 -1.12 -19.77
C HIS A 201 -2.26 0.39 -19.46
N THR A 202 -1.97 0.80 -18.23
CA THR A 202 -1.79 2.20 -17.77
C THR A 202 -0.31 2.61 -17.58
N ARG A 203 0.63 1.75 -18.01
CA ARG A 203 2.11 1.86 -17.95
C ARG A 203 2.69 2.39 -16.62
N LEU A 204 2.93 1.52 -15.64
CA LEU A 204 3.30 1.90 -14.27
C LEU A 204 2.33 2.96 -13.71
N PRO A 205 2.43 3.39 -12.44
CA PRO A 205 1.90 4.68 -12.09
C PRO A 205 2.87 5.73 -12.68
N PHE A 206 2.99 5.83 -14.01
CA PHE A 206 3.85 6.78 -14.73
C PHE A 206 5.35 6.42 -14.81
N GLU A 207 5.88 6.43 -16.03
CA GLU A 207 7.31 6.31 -16.33
C GLU A 207 8.14 7.36 -15.55
N GLY A 208 9.02 6.93 -14.64
CA GLY A 208 9.85 7.83 -13.84
C GLY A 208 9.25 8.29 -12.50
N VAL A 209 8.08 7.77 -12.09
CA VAL A 209 7.45 8.11 -10.80
C VAL A 209 8.31 7.72 -9.60
N ALA A 210 9.01 6.59 -9.69
CA ALA A 210 9.84 6.09 -8.61
C ALA A 210 10.99 7.06 -8.34
N ALA A 211 11.68 7.50 -9.40
CA ALA A 211 12.69 8.55 -9.30
C ALA A 211 12.13 9.87 -8.77
N PHE A 212 10.91 10.27 -9.18
CA PHE A 212 10.30 11.51 -8.70
C PHE A 212 9.93 11.44 -7.22
N TYR A 213 9.35 10.32 -6.76
CA TYR A 213 9.02 10.14 -5.35
C TYR A 213 10.28 10.04 -4.51
N ALA A 214 11.32 9.36 -4.99
CA ALA A 214 12.63 9.34 -4.36
C ALA A 214 13.29 10.74 -4.30
N ALA A 215 13.05 11.59 -5.29
CA ALA A 215 13.52 12.97 -5.30
C ALA A 215 12.79 13.83 -4.27
N LEU A 216 11.45 13.77 -4.21
CA LEU A 216 10.64 14.47 -3.21
C LEU A 216 10.97 13.99 -1.78
N HIS A 217 11.16 12.68 -1.61
CA HIS A 217 11.57 12.08 -0.34
C HIS A 217 12.93 12.62 0.13
N ARG A 218 13.91 12.71 -0.76
CA ARG A 218 15.24 13.26 -0.43
C ARG A 218 15.20 14.77 -0.20
N GLY A 219 14.29 15.45 -0.92
CA GLY A 219 14.06 16.87 -0.79
C GLY A 219 15.22 17.73 -1.31
N SER A 220 15.18 19.01 -0.96
CA SER A 220 16.11 20.03 -1.45
C SER A 220 17.55 19.83 -0.97
N SER A 221 17.74 19.34 0.27
CA SER A 221 19.07 19.04 0.82
C SER A 221 19.63 17.69 0.38
N GLY A 222 18.78 16.82 -0.18
CA GLY A 222 19.13 15.44 -0.51
C GLY A 222 19.02 14.45 0.67
N ALA A 223 18.76 14.93 1.89
CA ALA A 223 18.73 14.11 3.10
C ALA A 223 17.56 14.45 4.06
N GLU A 224 16.51 15.12 3.57
CA GLU A 224 15.34 15.52 4.38
C GLU A 224 14.54 14.31 4.86
N GLN A 225 14.40 13.30 3.99
CA GLN A 225 13.54 12.13 4.18
C GLN A 225 12.08 12.56 4.45
N ASN A 226 11.57 13.43 3.58
CA ASN A 226 10.17 13.89 3.59
C ASN A 226 9.23 12.67 3.58
N PRO A 227 8.30 12.56 4.54
CA PRO A 227 7.46 11.37 4.67
C PRO A 227 6.49 11.24 3.50
N ILE A 228 6.33 10.02 3.00
CA ILE A 228 5.35 9.70 1.94
C ILE A 228 4.25 8.83 2.55
N PHE A 229 3.01 9.18 2.24
CA PHE A 229 1.80 8.46 2.60
C PHE A 229 1.04 8.09 1.33
N TYR A 230 0.46 6.91 1.33
CA TYR A 230 -0.29 6.39 0.20
C TYR A 230 -1.76 6.21 0.58
N VAL A 231 -2.67 6.67 -0.28
CA VAL A 231 -4.11 6.53 -0.10
C VAL A 231 -4.67 5.70 -1.25
N SER A 232 -5.56 4.77 -0.96
CA SER A 232 -6.20 3.95 -1.99
C SER A 232 -7.54 3.40 -1.51
N SER A 233 -8.43 3.18 -2.46
CA SER A 233 -9.75 2.57 -2.34
C SER A 233 -9.71 1.05 -2.35
N SER A 234 -8.53 0.46 -2.59
CA SER A 234 -8.31 -0.98 -2.54
C SER A 234 -8.54 -1.51 -1.12
N PRO A 235 -9.03 -2.75 -0.97
CA PRO A 235 -9.21 -3.36 0.34
C PRO A 235 -7.88 -3.69 1.01
N TRP A 236 -7.86 -3.72 2.35
CA TRP A 236 -6.69 -4.15 3.16
C TRP A 236 -6.12 -5.52 2.77
N ASN A 237 -6.93 -6.41 2.19
CA ASN A 237 -6.48 -7.70 1.64
C ASN A 237 -5.40 -7.56 0.53
N LEU A 238 -5.30 -6.40 -0.12
CA LEU A 238 -4.29 -6.12 -1.15
C LEU A 238 -3.02 -5.47 -0.59
N TYR A 239 -2.93 -5.23 0.71
CA TYR A 239 -1.78 -4.52 1.31
C TYR A 239 -0.43 -5.13 0.90
N ASP A 240 -0.27 -6.44 1.05
CA ASP A 240 0.97 -7.16 0.75
C ASP A 240 1.29 -7.10 -0.76
N LEU A 241 0.26 -7.13 -1.61
CA LEU A 241 0.37 -6.95 -3.06
C LEU A 241 0.88 -5.57 -3.45
N LEU A 242 0.32 -4.53 -2.84
CA LEU A 242 0.71 -3.15 -3.11
C LEU A 242 2.11 -2.86 -2.59
N VAL A 243 2.47 -3.34 -1.40
CA VAL A 243 3.83 -3.15 -0.85
C VAL A 243 4.87 -3.83 -1.71
N GLU A 244 4.62 -5.06 -2.15
CA GLU A 244 5.57 -5.76 -3.04
C GLU A 244 5.68 -5.08 -4.40
N PHE A 245 4.56 -4.63 -4.98
CA PHE A 245 4.55 -3.83 -6.20
C PHE A 245 5.44 -2.59 -6.06
N MET A 246 5.26 -1.82 -4.98
CA MET A 246 6.08 -0.64 -4.70
C MET A 246 7.56 -0.98 -4.55
N ASN A 247 7.89 -2.06 -3.84
CA ASN A 247 9.27 -2.51 -3.65
C ASN A 247 9.94 -2.87 -4.98
N ILE A 248 9.27 -3.66 -5.83
CA ILE A 248 9.77 -4.08 -7.15
C ILE A 248 10.07 -2.86 -8.03
N HIS A 249 9.22 -1.83 -7.95
CA HIS A 249 9.35 -0.62 -8.73
C HIS A 249 10.22 0.46 -8.06
N GLY A 250 10.84 0.18 -6.91
CA GLY A 250 11.68 1.14 -6.21
C GLY A 250 10.93 2.38 -5.71
N ILE A 251 9.61 2.28 -5.56
CA ILE A 251 8.77 3.32 -4.97
C ILE A 251 9.09 3.38 -3.46
N PRO A 252 9.36 4.57 -2.89
CA PRO A 252 9.71 4.68 -1.48
C PRO A 252 8.66 4.05 -0.54
N ALA A 253 9.13 3.41 0.54
CA ALA A 253 8.20 2.86 1.54
C ALA A 253 7.43 3.98 2.26
N GLY A 254 6.16 3.72 2.57
CA GLY A 254 5.30 4.64 3.30
C GLY A 254 4.06 3.94 3.86
N PRO A 255 3.37 4.53 4.87
CA PRO A 255 2.10 4.04 5.36
C PRO A 255 1.03 4.07 4.26
N LEU A 256 0.26 2.98 4.15
CA LEU A 256 -0.88 2.86 3.23
C LEU A 256 -2.18 3.05 4.00
N PHE A 257 -3.09 3.85 3.46
CA PHE A 257 -4.45 4.05 3.94
C PHE A 257 -5.40 3.41 2.93
N LEU A 258 -5.86 2.20 3.26
CA LEU A 258 -6.69 1.36 2.42
C LEU A 258 -8.12 1.29 2.95
N GLN A 259 -9.05 0.88 2.09
CA GLN A 259 -10.44 0.69 2.48
C GLN A 259 -10.63 -0.55 3.33
N ASP A 260 -11.38 -0.36 4.41
CA ASP A 260 -11.89 -1.45 5.23
C ASP A 260 -13.30 -1.83 4.75
N TYR A 261 -13.39 -2.95 4.06
CA TYR A 261 -14.68 -3.55 3.68
C TYR A 261 -15.23 -4.47 4.80
N GLY A 262 -14.51 -4.59 5.92
CA GLY A 262 -14.80 -5.40 7.10
C GLY A 262 -15.46 -4.63 8.26
N LEU A 263 -16.79 -4.47 8.17
CA LEU A 263 -17.76 -4.40 9.28
C LEU A 263 -17.45 -3.51 10.53
N GLU A 264 -17.97 -2.27 10.51
CA GLU A 264 -18.76 -1.76 11.65
C GLU A 264 -20.26 -1.87 11.29
N PRO A 265 -21.08 -2.68 12.00
CA PRO A 265 -22.51 -2.83 11.72
C PRO A 265 -23.30 -1.51 11.79
N ASP A 266 -22.75 -0.48 12.45
CA ASP A 266 -23.39 0.83 12.62
C ASP A 266 -22.92 1.89 11.61
N LYS A 267 -22.01 1.54 10.67
CA LYS A 267 -21.68 2.39 9.51
C LYS A 267 -22.38 1.89 8.25
N PHE A 268 -23.71 1.82 8.30
CA PHE A 268 -24.58 1.84 7.11
C PHE A 268 -24.60 3.22 6.42
N ILE A 269 -23.42 3.82 6.25
CA ILE A 269 -23.20 4.81 5.21
C ILE A 269 -22.08 4.21 4.39
N THR A 270 -22.44 3.62 3.26
CA THR A 270 -21.54 3.34 2.15
C THR A 270 -20.83 4.63 1.81
N ALA A 271 -19.72 4.91 2.49
CA ALA A 271 -18.86 6.01 2.14
C ALA A 271 -18.45 5.78 0.69
N SER A 272 -18.79 6.70 -0.19
CA SER A 272 -18.28 6.67 -1.57
C SER A 272 -16.75 6.57 -1.53
N HIS A 273 -16.13 6.04 -2.58
CA HIS A 273 -14.65 6.01 -2.68
C HIS A 273 -14.05 7.39 -2.34
N GLN A 274 -14.69 8.44 -2.85
CA GLN A 274 -14.39 9.84 -2.54
C GLN A 274 -14.37 10.14 -1.03
N ALA A 275 -15.38 9.71 -0.27
CA ALA A 275 -15.48 9.98 1.16
C ALA A 275 -14.40 9.27 1.98
N HIS A 276 -14.03 8.03 1.60
CA HIS A 276 -12.93 7.32 2.27
C HIS A 276 -11.58 7.98 2.00
N LYS A 277 -11.25 8.23 0.73
CA LYS A 277 -9.98 8.89 0.36
C LYS A 277 -9.86 10.27 1.02
N LEU A 278 -10.92 11.07 0.98
CA LEU A 278 -10.97 12.37 1.66
C LEU A 278 -10.71 12.22 3.16
N ALA A 279 -11.38 11.28 3.83
CA ALA A 279 -11.19 11.04 5.26
C ALA A 279 -9.74 10.62 5.60
N ALA A 280 -9.12 9.77 4.77
CA ALA A 280 -7.73 9.35 4.94
C ALA A 280 -6.76 10.55 4.79
N ILE A 281 -6.92 11.37 3.76
CA ILE A 281 -6.08 12.57 3.55
C ILE A 281 -6.24 13.55 4.71
N VAL A 282 -7.47 13.82 5.13
CA VAL A 282 -7.77 14.68 6.29
C VAL A 282 -7.14 14.13 7.57
N GLN A 283 -7.17 12.81 7.78
CA GLN A 283 -6.54 12.15 8.92
C GLN A 283 -5.02 12.33 8.90
N ILE A 284 -4.37 12.19 7.74
CA ILE A 284 -2.92 12.43 7.60
C ILE A 284 -2.59 13.89 7.93
N ILE A 285 -3.26 14.86 7.30
CA ILE A 285 -2.98 16.30 7.51
C ILE A 285 -3.16 16.71 8.98
N ARG A 286 -4.21 16.19 9.64
CA ARG A 286 -4.47 16.44 11.07
C ARG A 286 -3.49 15.75 12.01
N SER A 287 -2.92 14.61 11.60
CA SER A 287 -1.92 13.89 12.39
C SER A 287 -0.60 14.66 12.50
N TYR A 288 -0.32 15.54 11.53
CA TYR A 288 0.93 16.30 11.44
C TYR A 288 0.64 17.80 11.30
N PRO A 289 0.29 18.51 12.38
CA PRO A 289 -0.17 19.89 12.31
C PRO A 289 0.89 20.88 11.76
N ASP A 290 2.17 20.54 11.83
CA ASP A 290 3.28 21.41 11.44
C ASP A 290 3.87 21.10 10.04
N LEU A 291 3.38 20.06 9.36
CA LEU A 291 3.87 19.68 8.02
C LEU A 291 2.96 20.20 6.91
N ASN A 292 3.51 20.80 5.87
CA ASN A 292 2.75 21.07 4.65
C ASN A 292 2.81 19.85 3.72
N PHE A 293 1.90 19.76 2.75
CA PHE A 293 1.73 18.57 1.94
C PHE A 293 1.72 18.86 0.44
N ILE A 294 2.36 17.98 -0.33
CA ILE A 294 2.18 17.87 -1.77
C ILE A 294 1.20 16.72 -2.02
N LEU A 295 0.16 16.97 -2.81
CA LEU A 295 -0.84 15.97 -3.20
C LEU A 295 -0.56 15.49 -4.63
N ILE A 296 -0.57 14.18 -4.85
CA ILE A 296 -0.27 13.57 -6.16
C ILE A 296 -1.33 12.52 -6.47
N GLY A 297 -2.04 12.69 -7.59
CA GLY A 297 -3.12 11.78 -8.00
C GLY A 297 -3.38 11.83 -9.51
N ASP A 298 -4.49 11.25 -9.95
CA ASP A 298 -4.82 11.10 -11.37
C ASP A 298 -6.17 11.74 -11.77
N SER A 299 -6.29 12.20 -13.01
CA SER A 299 -7.52 12.84 -13.52
C SER A 299 -8.62 11.86 -13.94
N GLY A 300 -8.31 10.56 -14.01
CA GLY A 300 -9.25 9.50 -14.35
C GLY A 300 -10.18 9.14 -13.18
N GLN A 301 -9.74 9.38 -11.94
CA GLN A 301 -10.52 9.21 -10.72
C GLN A 301 -10.99 10.55 -10.14
N ASP A 302 -11.59 10.51 -8.95
CA ASP A 302 -12.12 11.65 -8.20
C ASP A 302 -11.03 12.50 -7.50
N ASP A 303 -9.74 12.21 -7.72
CA ASP A 303 -8.63 12.88 -7.02
C ASP A 303 -8.63 14.42 -7.21
N PRO A 304 -8.87 14.98 -8.41
CA PRO A 304 -8.92 16.43 -8.59
C PRO A 304 -9.98 17.09 -7.70
N GLU A 305 -11.18 16.50 -7.60
CA GLU A 305 -12.25 16.99 -6.74
C GLU A 305 -11.88 16.85 -5.27
N ILE A 306 -11.36 15.69 -4.86
CA ILE A 306 -10.96 15.42 -3.47
C ILE A 306 -9.88 16.41 -3.03
N TYR A 307 -8.88 16.67 -3.88
CA TYR A 307 -7.78 17.55 -3.52
C TYR A 307 -8.20 19.01 -3.43
N VAL A 308 -9.18 19.46 -4.25
CA VAL A 308 -9.80 20.78 -4.08
C VAL A 308 -10.61 20.84 -2.77
N ASP A 309 -11.37 19.80 -2.41
CA ASP A 309 -12.09 19.74 -1.14
C ASP A 309 -11.12 19.78 0.07
N VAL A 310 -9.96 19.13 -0.04
CA VAL A 310 -8.89 19.18 0.96
C VAL A 310 -8.28 20.59 1.02
N LEU A 311 -7.97 21.19 -0.13
CA LEU A 311 -7.40 22.52 -0.22
C LEU A 311 -8.33 23.58 0.39
N GLN A 312 -9.64 23.49 0.16
CA GLN A 312 -10.61 24.39 0.77
C GLN A 312 -10.66 24.27 2.30
N GLN A 313 -10.42 23.07 2.84
CA GLN A 313 -10.37 22.84 4.29
C GLN A 313 -9.04 23.24 4.91
N PHE A 314 -7.93 23.14 4.17
CA PHE A 314 -6.57 23.37 4.66
C PHE A 314 -5.71 24.19 3.67
N PRO A 315 -6.11 25.42 3.31
CA PRO A 315 -5.48 26.18 2.23
C PRO A 315 -3.98 26.45 2.46
N GLU A 316 -3.59 26.72 3.70
CA GLU A 316 -2.19 27.03 4.07
C GLU A 316 -1.31 25.78 4.24
N ARG A 317 -1.88 24.57 4.10
CA ARG A 317 -1.21 23.30 4.38
C ARG A 317 -0.87 22.52 3.12
N ILE A 318 -1.27 22.99 1.94
CA ILE A 318 -1.00 22.33 0.66
C ILE A 318 0.02 23.16 -0.12
N CYS A 319 1.17 22.56 -0.42
CA CYS A 319 2.24 23.19 -1.19
C CYS A 319 1.92 23.24 -2.68
N ALA A 320 1.44 22.11 -3.22
CA ALA A 320 1.04 21.96 -4.61
C ALA A 320 0.19 20.69 -4.77
N ILE A 321 -0.51 20.65 -5.89
CA ILE A 321 -1.30 19.51 -6.32
C ILE A 321 -0.84 19.11 -7.72
N TYR A 322 -0.38 17.87 -7.87
CA TYR A 322 -0.03 17.28 -9.15
C TYR A 322 -1.10 16.27 -9.57
N ILE A 323 -1.82 16.57 -10.65
CA ILE A 323 -2.80 15.68 -11.25
C ILE A 323 -2.25 15.11 -12.55
N ARG A 324 -2.14 13.79 -12.65
CA ARG A 324 -1.76 13.11 -13.89
C ARG A 324 -2.87 13.21 -14.94
N ASP A 325 -2.55 13.61 -16.16
CA ASP A 325 -3.50 13.63 -17.29
C ASP A 325 -3.65 12.25 -17.92
N VAL A 326 -4.65 11.48 -17.47
CA VAL A 326 -5.04 10.17 -18.05
C VAL A 326 -6.43 10.22 -18.67
N SER A 327 -6.99 11.42 -18.80
CA SER A 327 -8.42 11.62 -18.95
C SER A 327 -8.85 11.92 -20.39
N THR A 328 -10.15 11.79 -20.66
CA THR A 328 -10.72 12.21 -21.95
C THR A 328 -10.82 13.74 -22.04
N ALA A 329 -10.93 14.29 -23.26
CA ALA A 329 -11.05 15.74 -23.47
C ALA A 329 -12.16 16.41 -22.64
N ALA A 330 -13.29 15.72 -22.39
CA ALA A 330 -14.37 16.26 -21.58
C ALA A 330 -14.01 16.34 -20.08
N ARG A 331 -13.31 15.34 -19.56
CA ARG A 331 -12.83 15.31 -18.18
C ARG A 331 -11.75 16.36 -17.95
N LYS A 332 -10.89 16.59 -18.93
CA LYS A 332 -9.90 17.67 -18.91
C LYS A 332 -10.51 19.05 -18.65
N THR A 333 -11.60 19.41 -19.33
CA THR A 333 -12.30 20.70 -19.10
C THR A 333 -12.87 20.81 -17.68
N ALA A 334 -13.34 19.70 -17.10
CA ALA A 334 -13.79 19.71 -15.70
C ALA A 334 -12.60 19.97 -14.75
N VAL A 335 -11.46 19.31 -14.97
CA VAL A 335 -10.24 19.50 -14.17
C VAL A 335 -9.67 20.92 -14.34
N GLU A 336 -9.74 21.53 -15.52
CA GLU A 336 -9.34 22.93 -15.75
C GLU A 336 -10.10 23.91 -14.86
N THR A 337 -11.38 23.63 -14.57
CA THR A 337 -12.19 24.45 -13.65
C THR A 337 -11.70 24.31 -12.21
N LEU A 338 -11.26 23.12 -11.81
CA LEU A 338 -10.69 22.85 -10.49
C LEU A 338 -9.32 23.50 -10.31
N ILE A 339 -8.48 23.47 -11.35
CA ILE A 339 -7.19 24.19 -11.37
C ILE A 339 -7.41 25.69 -11.15
N ALA A 340 -8.40 26.28 -11.82
CA ALA A 340 -8.72 27.69 -11.63
C ALA A 340 -9.17 28.00 -10.19
N GLN A 341 -9.83 27.07 -9.49
CA GLN A 341 -10.19 27.23 -8.09
C GLN A 341 -8.97 27.14 -7.17
N ALA A 342 -8.06 26.18 -7.41
CA ALA A 342 -6.83 26.07 -6.63
C ALA A 342 -5.95 27.34 -6.75
N ASN A 343 -5.85 27.89 -7.96
CA ASN A 343 -5.12 29.14 -8.20
C ASN A 343 -5.74 30.35 -7.46
N GLN A 344 -7.05 30.34 -7.18
CA GLN A 344 -7.68 31.40 -6.35
C GLN A 344 -7.27 31.32 -4.88
N LEU A 345 -6.79 30.15 -4.44
CA LEU A 345 -6.27 29.89 -3.10
C LEU A 345 -4.74 29.93 -3.05
N ASP A 346 -4.09 30.44 -4.09
CA ASP A 346 -2.61 30.59 -4.19
C ASP A 346 -1.85 29.26 -4.09
N VAL A 347 -2.47 28.16 -4.56
CA VAL A 347 -1.84 26.83 -4.65
C VAL A 347 -1.77 26.38 -6.08
N ASP A 348 -0.56 26.03 -6.52
CA ASP A 348 -0.30 25.49 -7.85
C ASP A 348 -0.93 24.09 -7.98
N MET A 349 -1.99 23.98 -8.79
CA MET A 349 -2.57 22.71 -9.23
C MET A 349 -2.24 22.47 -10.70
N LEU A 350 -1.43 21.45 -10.98
CA LEU A 350 -0.94 21.17 -12.33
C LEU A 350 -1.55 19.88 -12.87
N LEU A 351 -2.18 19.97 -14.04
CA LEU A 351 -2.48 18.81 -14.87
C LEU A 351 -1.24 18.47 -15.69
N VAL A 352 -0.50 17.44 -15.26
CA VAL A 352 0.78 17.04 -15.84
C VAL A 352 0.60 15.90 -16.83
N ALA A 353 1.12 16.08 -18.04
CA ALA A 353 1.17 15.02 -19.04
C ALA A 353 2.25 13.98 -18.70
N ASP A 354 3.29 14.40 -17.98
CA ASP A 354 4.34 13.51 -17.50
C ASP A 354 4.99 13.88 -16.17
N THR A 355 5.65 12.88 -15.57
CA THR A 355 6.41 13.06 -14.32
C THR A 355 7.53 14.07 -14.49
N GLN A 356 8.10 14.23 -15.69
CA GLN A 356 9.11 15.24 -15.95
C GLN A 356 8.58 16.67 -15.77
N ALA A 357 7.33 16.94 -16.17
CA ALA A 357 6.68 18.23 -15.94
C ALA A 357 6.47 18.51 -14.45
N ALA A 358 6.02 17.50 -13.68
CA ALA A 358 5.88 17.61 -12.23
C ALA A 358 7.23 17.86 -11.54
N ALA A 359 8.27 17.11 -11.94
CA ALA A 359 9.63 17.26 -11.43
C ALA A 359 10.22 18.64 -11.76
N SER A 360 9.99 19.14 -12.97
CA SER A 360 10.44 20.49 -13.38
C SER A 360 9.80 21.58 -12.52
N HIS A 361 8.51 21.46 -12.21
CA HIS A 361 7.83 22.35 -11.28
C HIS A 361 8.38 22.22 -9.86
N ALA A 362 8.54 21.00 -9.34
CA ALA A 362 9.08 20.78 -8.00
C ALA A 362 10.50 21.36 -7.85
N TYR A 363 11.31 21.30 -8.91
CA TYR A 363 12.62 21.94 -8.95
C TYR A 363 12.51 23.47 -8.93
N SER A 364 11.61 24.07 -9.72
CA SER A 364 11.42 25.53 -9.69
C SER A 364 10.93 26.05 -8.34
N GLN A 365 10.18 25.23 -7.60
CA GLN A 365 9.74 25.52 -6.23
C GLN A 365 10.82 25.23 -5.17
N GLY A 366 11.97 24.66 -5.57
CA GLY A 366 13.07 24.32 -4.67
C GLY A 366 12.83 23.07 -3.81
N TRP A 367 11.85 22.23 -4.14
CA TRP A 367 11.54 21.01 -3.38
C TRP A 367 12.46 19.83 -3.73
N ILE A 368 13.07 19.84 -4.92
CA ILE A 368 14.04 18.83 -5.35
C ILE A 368 15.29 19.51 -5.92
N ARG A 369 16.39 18.76 -6.01
CA ARG A 369 17.67 19.24 -6.57
C ARG A 369 17.66 19.15 -8.10
N SER A 370 18.48 19.97 -8.77
CA SER A 370 18.58 19.98 -10.24
C SER A 370 19.02 18.63 -10.82
N GLU A 371 19.87 17.89 -10.10
CA GLU A 371 20.34 16.56 -10.50
C GLU A 371 19.23 15.52 -10.56
N GLU A 372 18.14 15.72 -9.81
CA GLU A 372 16.99 14.82 -9.80
C GLU A 372 16.21 14.86 -11.10
N LEU A 373 16.22 15.98 -11.82
CA LEU A 373 15.55 16.11 -13.11
C LEU A 373 16.11 15.11 -14.13
N SER A 374 17.42 14.87 -14.11
CA SER A 374 18.05 13.88 -14.97
C SER A 374 17.73 12.45 -14.53
N ALA A 375 17.66 12.21 -13.21
CA ALA A 375 17.29 10.90 -12.68
C ALA A 375 15.86 10.51 -13.09
N VAL A 376 14.91 11.44 -12.97
CA VAL A 376 13.52 11.26 -13.41
C VAL A 376 13.46 10.96 -14.91
N GLN A 377 14.20 11.71 -15.73
CA GLN A 377 14.24 11.48 -17.16
C GLN A 377 14.82 10.11 -17.55
N ILE A 378 15.86 9.64 -16.85
CA ILE A 378 16.48 8.33 -17.08
C ILE A 378 15.50 7.21 -16.70
N ASP A 379 14.85 7.33 -15.55
CA ASP A 379 13.87 6.36 -15.06
C ASP A 379 12.67 6.29 -16.01
N GLN A 380 12.21 7.44 -16.50
CA GLN A 380 11.17 7.52 -17.52
C GLN A 380 11.54 6.76 -18.80
N GLN A 381 12.77 6.93 -19.30
CA GLN A 381 13.24 6.21 -20.50
C GLN A 381 13.37 4.70 -20.28
N LYS A 382 13.80 4.29 -19.07
CA LYS A 382 13.90 2.89 -18.69
C LYS A 382 12.51 2.23 -18.67
N ASP A 383 11.54 2.90 -18.05
CA ASP A 383 10.17 2.43 -17.96
C ASP A 383 9.50 2.36 -19.34
N ALA A 384 9.76 3.34 -20.22
CA ALA A 384 9.28 3.33 -21.60
C ALA A 384 9.85 2.16 -22.44
N ALA A 385 11.04 1.65 -22.08
CA ALA A 385 11.76 0.63 -22.81
C ALA A 385 11.54 -0.80 -22.28
N ALA A 386 11.03 -0.96 -21.06
CA ALA A 386 10.89 -2.25 -20.41
C ALA A 386 9.45 -2.81 -20.56
N PRO A 387 9.26 -4.02 -21.11
CA PRO A 387 8.15 -4.85 -20.66
C PRO A 387 8.40 -5.18 -19.18
N SER A 388 7.39 -5.13 -18.30
CA SER A 388 7.67 -5.57 -16.93
C SER A 388 8.13 -7.03 -16.94
N ASP A 389 9.15 -7.39 -16.16
CA ASP A 389 9.62 -8.77 -16.08
C ASP A 389 8.46 -9.71 -15.69
N LEU A 390 7.52 -9.20 -14.90
CA LEU A 390 6.28 -9.88 -14.55
C LEU A 390 5.29 -10.01 -15.73
N GLU A 391 5.19 -9.05 -16.66
CA GLU A 391 4.43 -9.22 -17.91
C GLU A 391 5.01 -10.37 -18.73
N LEU A 392 6.33 -10.39 -18.96
CA LEU A 392 6.97 -11.48 -19.72
C LEU A 392 6.75 -12.84 -19.05
N LEU A 393 6.70 -12.86 -17.72
CA LEU A 393 6.44 -14.07 -16.94
C LEU A 393 4.95 -14.46 -16.96
N LEU A 394 4.01 -13.53 -16.77
CA LEU A 394 2.56 -13.76 -16.84
C LEU A 394 2.11 -14.11 -18.27
N GLU A 395 2.75 -13.57 -19.30
CA GLU A 395 2.51 -13.93 -20.70
C GLU A 395 3.05 -15.33 -21.04
N LYS A 396 4.20 -15.73 -20.48
CA LYS A 396 4.71 -17.11 -20.61
C LYS A 396 3.84 -18.15 -19.91
N SER A 397 3.01 -17.73 -18.94
CA SER A 397 2.00 -18.60 -18.30
C SER A 397 0.73 -18.80 -19.14
N LYS A 398 0.64 -18.21 -20.34
CA LYS A 398 -0.44 -18.50 -21.31
C LYS A 398 -0.31 -19.96 -21.78
N PRO A 399 -1.31 -20.83 -21.55
CA PRO A 399 -1.31 -22.14 -22.20
C PRO A 399 -1.39 -21.94 -23.73
N ARG A 400 -0.55 -22.68 -24.47
CA ARG A 400 -0.58 -22.70 -25.94
C ARG A 400 -1.81 -23.39 -26.49
#